data_AF-A0A7X7RV38-F1
#
_entry.id   AF-A0A7X7RV38-F1
#
_cell.length_a   1.000
_cell.length_b   1.000
_cell.length_c   1.000
_cell.angle_alpha   90.00
_cell.angle_beta   90.00
_cell.angle_gamma   90.00
#
_symmetry.space_group_name_H-M   'P 1'
#
loop_
_entity.id
_entity.type
_entity.pdbx_description
1 polymer ?
#
loop_
_entity_poly.entity_id
_entity_poly.type
_entity_poly.pdbx_seq_one_letter_code
_entity_poly.pdbx_strand_id
1 'polypeptide(L)'
;GLETKEQLKMAGEKPDVLIACVGGGSNFGGFALPFIPDKLKGDNLRIVAVEPRACPTLTKGLYKYDFGDTACTTPLLKMCTLGHSFIPPGIHAGGLRYHGVAPIIAHLLNQKLIEPVAYYQKECFEAAVLFARSEGFLPAPETAHAIRAVAVEAQDAPEGKVIVYNHSGHGHFDLASYQAYFEGKLEDYDYPEEKIREALSELPDIKF
;
A
#
# COMPACT_ATOMS: atom_id res chain seq x y z
N GLY A 1 2.01 -13.88 6.53
CA GLY A 1 0.57 -14.17 6.71
C GLY A 1 0.32 -15.46 7.47
N LEU A 2 0.71 -16.62 6.94
CA LEU A 2 0.57 -17.91 7.66
C LEU A 2 1.31 -17.90 9.00
N GLU A 3 2.57 -17.45 8.99
CA GLU A 3 3.37 -17.27 10.21
C GLU A 3 2.71 -16.29 11.19
N THR A 4 2.24 -15.15 10.70
CA THR A 4 1.51 -14.15 11.49
C THR A 4 0.30 -14.76 12.20
N LYS A 5 -0.50 -15.61 11.53
CA LYS A 5 -1.63 -16.29 12.15
C LYS A 5 -1.21 -17.18 13.31
N GLU A 6 -0.17 -17.99 13.13
CA GLU A 6 0.34 -18.86 14.19
C GLU A 6 0.93 -18.05 15.35
N GLN A 7 1.66 -16.97 15.06
CA GLN A 7 2.23 -16.08 16.08
C GLN A 7 1.14 -15.36 16.90
N LEU A 8 0.08 -14.88 16.27
CA LEU A 8 -1.07 -14.29 16.97
C LEU A 8 -1.77 -15.31 17.87
N LYS A 9 -1.96 -16.54 17.38
CA LYS A 9 -2.50 -17.64 18.17
C LYS A 9 -1.61 -17.97 19.38
N MET A 10 -0.29 -17.98 19.22
CA MET A 10 0.67 -18.18 20.31
C MET A 10 0.60 -17.06 21.35
N ALA A 11 0.36 -15.82 20.91
CA ALA A 11 0.18 -14.67 21.79
C ALA A 11 -1.21 -14.62 22.45
N GLY A 12 -2.17 -15.46 22.02
CA GLY A 12 -3.55 -15.39 22.47
C GLY A 12 -4.32 -14.20 21.89
N GLU A 13 -3.82 -13.59 20.82
CA GLU A 13 -4.34 -12.37 20.21
C GLU A 13 -5.14 -12.66 18.94
N LYS A 14 -6.13 -11.82 18.65
CA LYS A 14 -6.89 -11.82 17.39
C LYS A 14 -6.82 -10.43 16.77
N PRO A 15 -6.47 -10.29 15.48
CA PRO A 15 -6.36 -8.97 14.87
C PRO A 15 -7.75 -8.37 14.65
N ASP A 16 -7.91 -7.09 14.95
CA ASP A 16 -9.06 -6.29 14.53
C ASP A 16 -8.80 -5.63 13.17
N VAL A 17 -7.54 -5.26 12.92
CA VAL A 17 -7.11 -4.57 11.70
C VAL A 17 -5.78 -5.14 11.22
N LEU A 18 -5.72 -5.47 9.94
CA LEU A 18 -4.47 -5.74 9.21
C LEU A 18 -4.11 -4.55 8.33
N ILE A 19 -2.87 -4.06 8.41
CA ILE A 19 -2.41 -2.91 7.64
C ILE A 19 -1.12 -3.25 6.88
N ALA A 20 -1.06 -2.97 5.58
CA ALA A 20 0.19 -3.10 4.83
C ALA A 20 0.25 -2.16 3.63
N CYS A 21 1.45 -1.74 3.26
CA CYS A 21 1.68 -0.87 2.12
C CYS A 21 1.62 -1.65 0.79
N VAL A 22 1.18 -0.98 -0.28
CA VAL A 22 0.95 -1.57 -1.60
C VAL A 22 1.72 -0.82 -2.68
N GLY A 23 2.72 -1.49 -3.24
CA GLY A 23 3.26 -1.17 -4.57
C GLY A 23 2.53 -2.04 -5.59
N GLY A 24 3.15 -3.13 -6.05
CA GLY A 24 2.44 -4.19 -6.79
C GLY A 24 1.57 -5.11 -5.92
N GLY A 25 1.63 -5.00 -4.59
CA GLY A 25 0.74 -5.71 -3.66
C GLY A 25 1.20 -7.11 -3.21
N SER A 26 2.41 -7.56 -3.57
CA SER A 26 2.93 -8.86 -3.15
C SER A 26 3.10 -9.00 -1.64
N ASN A 27 3.72 -8.02 -0.98
CA ASN A 27 3.91 -8.03 0.48
C ASN A 27 2.55 -8.00 1.20
N PHE A 28 1.62 -7.15 0.73
CA PHE A 28 0.27 -7.06 1.26
C PHE A 28 -0.48 -8.38 1.08
N GLY A 29 -0.39 -9.00 -0.10
CA GLY A 29 -1.03 -10.29 -0.37
C GLY A 29 -0.47 -11.42 0.49
N GLY A 30 0.85 -11.55 0.58
CA GLY A 30 1.50 -12.55 1.43
C GLY A 30 1.19 -12.39 2.92
N PHE A 31 0.91 -11.16 3.35
CA PHE A 31 0.46 -10.85 4.69
C PHE A 31 -1.03 -11.14 4.91
N ALA A 32 -1.91 -10.58 4.09
CA ALA A 32 -3.35 -10.53 4.33
C ALA A 32 -4.15 -11.69 3.75
N LEU A 33 -3.75 -12.30 2.61
CA LEU A 33 -4.52 -13.37 1.97
C LEU A 33 -4.86 -14.53 2.90
N PRO A 34 -3.97 -14.99 3.80
CA PRO A 34 -4.30 -16.04 4.75
C PRO A 34 -5.47 -15.73 5.69
N PHE A 35 -5.81 -14.45 5.89
CA PHE A 35 -6.90 -14.00 6.76
C PHE A 35 -8.23 -13.76 6.01
N ILE A 36 -8.21 -13.70 4.68
CA ILE A 36 -9.43 -13.51 3.87
C ILE A 36 -10.50 -14.59 4.14
N PRO A 37 -10.16 -15.89 4.27
CA PRO A 37 -11.18 -16.90 4.59
C PRO A 37 -11.92 -16.64 5.91
N ASP A 38 -11.26 -16.05 6.91
CA ASP A 38 -11.90 -15.79 8.20
C ASP A 38 -12.86 -14.60 8.09
N LYS A 39 -12.44 -13.54 7.39
CA LYS A 39 -13.32 -12.41 7.05
C LYS A 39 -14.56 -12.88 6.28
N LEU A 40 -14.41 -13.79 5.32
CA LEU A 40 -15.53 -14.36 4.55
C LEU A 40 -16.46 -15.23 5.41
N LYS A 41 -15.98 -15.80 6.52
CA LYS A 41 -16.80 -16.54 7.49
C LYS A 41 -17.55 -15.62 8.48
N GLY A 42 -17.36 -14.31 8.37
CA GLY A 42 -18.05 -13.31 9.19
C GLY A 42 -17.18 -12.67 10.27
N ASP A 43 -15.87 -12.90 10.31
CA ASP A 43 -14.99 -12.12 11.18
C ASP A 43 -15.04 -10.63 10.78
N ASN A 44 -15.22 -9.75 11.77
CA ASN A 44 -15.23 -8.30 11.58
C ASN A 44 -13.80 -7.71 11.41
N LEU A 45 -12.95 -8.42 10.68
CA LEU A 45 -11.56 -8.05 10.43
C LEU A 45 -11.50 -6.95 9.36
N ARG A 46 -10.90 -5.81 9.66
CA ARG A 46 -10.54 -4.80 8.64
C ARG A 46 -9.19 -5.13 8.03
N ILE A 47 -9.06 -4.88 6.72
CA ILE A 47 -7.81 -5.12 5.99
C ILE A 47 -7.53 -3.90 5.13
N VAL A 48 -6.54 -3.12 5.52
CA VAL A 48 -6.24 -1.78 4.99
C VAL A 48 -4.99 -1.83 4.12
N ALA A 49 -5.18 -1.52 2.84
CA ALA A 49 -4.15 -1.42 1.83
C ALA A 49 -3.71 0.04 1.69
N VAL A 50 -2.45 0.33 1.98
CA VAL A 50 -1.94 1.70 2.07
C VAL A 50 -1.05 2.03 0.87
N GLU A 51 -1.24 3.18 0.25
CA GLU A 51 -0.46 3.61 -0.92
C GLU A 51 -0.09 5.11 -0.82
N PRO A 52 0.80 5.63 -1.71
CA PRO A 52 1.09 7.05 -1.74
C PRO A 52 0.03 7.81 -2.57
N ARG A 53 -0.30 9.04 -2.18
CA ARG A 53 -1.09 9.95 -3.03
C ARG A 53 -0.41 10.30 -4.35
N ALA A 54 0.91 10.16 -4.43
CA ALA A 54 1.69 10.36 -5.63
C ALA A 54 1.54 9.21 -6.66
N CYS A 55 1.13 8.01 -6.22
CA CYS A 55 0.85 6.85 -7.08
C CYS A 55 -0.43 6.14 -6.60
N PRO A 56 -1.62 6.75 -6.80
CA PRO A 56 -2.88 6.35 -6.15
C PRO A 56 -3.59 5.19 -6.90
N THR A 57 -2.91 4.05 -7.07
CA THR A 57 -3.36 2.93 -7.89
C THR A 57 -4.66 2.27 -7.39
N LEU A 58 -4.83 2.12 -6.09
CA LEU A 58 -5.99 1.51 -5.45
C LEU A 58 -7.12 2.52 -5.21
N THR A 59 -6.78 3.76 -4.88
CA THR A 59 -7.76 4.81 -4.51
C THR A 59 -8.32 5.55 -5.72
N LYS A 60 -7.56 5.68 -6.82
CA LYS A 60 -7.98 6.38 -8.05
C LYS A 60 -7.86 5.56 -9.33
N GLY A 61 -7.12 4.45 -9.32
CA GLY A 61 -6.94 3.61 -10.51
C GLY A 61 -8.22 2.90 -10.96
N LEU A 62 -8.28 2.54 -12.24
CA LEU A 62 -9.44 1.82 -12.80
C LEU A 62 -9.23 0.32 -12.76
N TYR A 63 -10.30 -0.43 -12.44
CA TYR A 63 -10.30 -1.88 -12.52
C TYR A 63 -10.53 -2.36 -13.97
N LYS A 64 -9.45 -2.40 -14.76
CA LYS A 64 -9.45 -2.72 -16.20
C LYS A 64 -8.36 -3.74 -16.55
N TYR A 65 -8.39 -4.22 -17.79
CA TYR A 65 -7.27 -5.01 -18.30
C TYR A 65 -6.17 -4.07 -18.76
N ASP A 66 -4.93 -4.41 -18.42
CA ASP A 66 -3.74 -3.64 -18.77
C ASP A 66 -2.50 -4.54 -18.77
N PHE A 67 -1.39 -4.05 -19.31
CA PHE A 67 -0.10 -4.71 -19.22
C PHE A 67 0.45 -4.60 -17.79
N GLY A 68 0.99 -5.71 -17.28
CA GLY A 68 1.68 -5.77 -15.99
C GLY A 68 3.09 -5.16 -16.01
N ASP A 69 3.56 -4.67 -17.15
CA ASP A 69 4.85 -4.03 -17.30
C ASP A 69 4.77 -2.89 -18.31
N THR A 70 5.65 -1.91 -18.13
CA THR A 70 5.71 -0.72 -19.00
C THR A 70 6.28 -1.04 -20.40
N ALA A 71 6.89 -2.22 -20.60
CA ALA A 71 7.38 -2.68 -21.89
C ALA A 71 6.32 -3.49 -22.68
N CYS A 72 5.13 -3.68 -22.11
CA CYS A 72 4.00 -4.37 -22.71
C CYS A 72 4.33 -5.82 -23.15
N THR A 73 5.15 -6.53 -22.38
CA THR A 73 5.61 -7.90 -22.67
C THR A 73 4.79 -8.98 -21.96
N THR A 74 4.11 -8.62 -20.87
CA THR A 74 3.19 -9.49 -20.14
C THR A 74 1.88 -9.70 -20.89
N PRO A 75 1.13 -10.79 -20.61
CA PRO A 75 -0.27 -10.86 -21.01
C PRO A 75 -1.09 -9.77 -20.29
N LEU A 76 -2.26 -9.46 -20.84
CA LEU A 76 -3.17 -8.51 -20.20
C LEU A 76 -3.73 -9.06 -18.89
N LEU A 77 -3.63 -8.28 -17.83
CA LEU A 77 -4.06 -8.63 -16.48
C LEU A 77 -5.24 -7.74 -16.07
N LYS A 78 -6.30 -8.34 -15.51
CA LYS A 78 -7.40 -7.59 -14.91
C LYS A 78 -6.96 -7.06 -13.54
N MET A 79 -6.65 -5.77 -13.46
CA MET A 79 -6.12 -5.13 -12.26
C MET A 79 -6.63 -3.69 -12.08
N CYS A 80 -6.43 -3.14 -10.89
CA CYS A 80 -6.48 -1.69 -10.70
C CYS A 80 -5.20 -1.11 -11.28
N THR A 81 -5.32 -0.12 -12.16
CA THR A 81 -4.18 0.47 -12.88
C THR A 81 -4.33 1.98 -13.02
N LEU A 82 -3.20 2.69 -13.02
CA LEU A 82 -3.05 4.07 -13.46
C LEU A 82 -2.73 4.18 -14.96
N GLY A 83 -2.60 3.04 -15.67
CA GLY A 83 -2.13 2.90 -17.04
C GLY A 83 -0.65 2.52 -17.10
N HIS A 84 -0.25 1.59 -17.97
CA HIS A 84 1.14 1.14 -18.11
C HIS A 84 2.11 2.24 -18.59
N SER A 85 1.62 3.35 -19.12
CA SER A 85 2.39 4.54 -19.46
C SER A 85 2.45 5.59 -18.34
N PHE A 86 1.87 5.32 -17.17
CA PHE A 86 2.00 6.15 -15.98
C PHE A 86 3.48 6.36 -15.61
N ILE A 87 3.85 7.63 -15.38
CA ILE A 87 5.18 8.02 -14.93
C ILE A 87 5.06 8.60 -13.52
N PRO A 88 5.64 7.94 -12.50
CA PRO A 88 5.69 8.48 -11.14
C PRO A 88 6.39 9.85 -11.12
N PRO A 89 5.94 10.80 -10.30
CA PRO A 89 6.59 12.11 -10.17
C PRO A 89 8.02 11.94 -9.63
N GLY A 90 9.01 12.58 -10.26
CA GLY A 90 10.43 12.44 -9.90
C GLY A 90 10.79 12.92 -8.49
N ILE A 91 9.93 13.76 -7.88
CA ILE A 91 10.04 14.27 -6.51
C ILE A 91 9.53 13.27 -5.44
N HIS A 92 8.94 12.14 -5.85
CA HIS A 92 8.42 11.13 -4.92
C HIS A 92 9.51 10.18 -4.47
N ALA A 93 9.84 10.24 -3.18
CA ALA A 93 10.89 9.44 -2.55
C ALA A 93 10.33 8.29 -1.68
N GLY A 94 9.01 8.17 -1.59
CA GLY A 94 8.31 7.18 -0.75
C GLY A 94 8.20 5.76 -1.34
N GLY A 95 8.82 5.49 -2.50
CA GLY A 95 8.69 4.19 -3.16
C GLY A 95 7.28 3.93 -3.72
N LEU A 96 6.83 2.68 -3.74
CA LEU A 96 5.45 2.29 -4.16
C LEU A 96 5.03 2.90 -5.51
N ARG A 97 5.91 2.84 -6.51
CA ARG A 97 5.79 3.55 -7.80
C ARG A 97 5.09 2.78 -8.93
N TYR A 98 4.77 1.51 -8.69
CA TYR A 98 4.24 0.65 -9.74
C TYR A 98 2.80 1.06 -10.11
N HIS A 99 2.48 1.06 -11.40
CA HIS A 99 1.23 1.60 -11.94
C HIS A 99 0.01 0.71 -11.72
N GLY A 100 0.23 -0.57 -11.46
CA GLY A 100 -0.81 -1.57 -11.28
C GLY A 100 -0.80 -2.21 -9.90
N VAL A 101 -1.67 -3.20 -9.68
CA VAL A 101 -1.62 -4.06 -8.50
C VAL A 101 -1.92 -5.50 -8.92
N ALA A 102 -1.40 -6.47 -8.18
CA ALA A 102 -1.66 -7.89 -8.43
C ALA A 102 -3.19 -8.16 -8.61
N PRO A 103 -3.61 -8.93 -9.63
CA PRO A 103 -5.03 -9.15 -9.94
C PRO A 103 -5.88 -9.63 -8.77
N ILE A 104 -5.33 -10.47 -7.90
CA ILE A 104 -6.03 -10.94 -6.71
C ILE A 104 -6.33 -9.80 -5.73
N ILE A 105 -5.42 -8.83 -5.58
CA ILE A 105 -5.62 -7.68 -4.70
C ILE A 105 -6.65 -6.72 -5.31
N ALA A 106 -6.56 -6.46 -6.62
CA ALA A 106 -7.57 -5.69 -7.35
C ALA A 106 -8.97 -6.33 -7.23
N HIS A 107 -9.05 -7.65 -7.33
CA HIS A 107 -10.29 -8.39 -7.16
C HIS A 107 -10.85 -8.23 -5.75
N LEU A 108 -10.03 -8.39 -4.70
CA LEU A 108 -10.47 -8.21 -3.31
C LEU A 108 -10.96 -6.77 -3.06
N LEU A 109 -10.30 -5.77 -3.63
CA LEU A 109 -10.75 -4.38 -3.56
C LEU A 109 -12.11 -4.20 -4.24
N ASN A 110 -12.28 -4.73 -5.46
CA ASN A 110 -13.55 -4.67 -6.18
C ASN A 110 -14.69 -5.39 -5.44
N GLN A 111 -14.39 -6.46 -4.70
CA GLN A 111 -15.34 -7.16 -3.81
C GLN A 111 -15.54 -6.46 -2.45
N LYS A 112 -14.87 -5.32 -2.21
CA LYS A 112 -14.93 -4.55 -0.95
C LYS A 112 -14.48 -5.37 0.27
N LEU A 113 -13.55 -6.31 0.06
CA LEU A 113 -12.96 -7.14 1.12
C LEU A 113 -11.71 -6.49 1.73
N ILE A 114 -11.16 -5.46 1.09
CA ILE A 114 -10.06 -4.64 1.58
C ILE A 114 -10.39 -3.16 1.41
N GLU A 115 -9.77 -2.31 2.21
CA GLU A 115 -9.99 -0.86 2.27
C GLU A 115 -8.73 -0.14 1.77
N PRO A 116 -8.81 0.66 0.69
CA PRO A 116 -7.64 1.42 0.21
C PRO A 116 -7.54 2.77 0.94
N VAL A 117 -6.32 3.19 1.27
CA VAL A 117 -6.05 4.53 1.81
C VAL A 117 -4.75 5.08 1.24
N ALA A 118 -4.71 6.38 0.96
CA ALA A 118 -3.56 7.05 0.39
C ALA A 118 -3.08 8.23 1.25
N TYR A 119 -1.78 8.25 1.56
CA TYR A 119 -1.14 9.30 2.37
C TYR A 119 -0.12 10.10 1.57
N TYR A 120 0.16 11.31 2.06
CA TYR A 120 1.25 12.13 1.56
C TYR A 120 2.59 11.66 2.12
N GLN A 121 3.66 11.77 1.32
CA GLN A 121 4.95 11.22 1.71
C GLN A 121 5.52 11.90 2.95
N LYS A 122 5.36 13.22 3.13
CA LYS A 122 5.87 13.90 4.33
C LYS A 122 5.28 13.34 5.62
N GLU A 123 3.98 13.03 5.63
CA GLU A 123 3.30 12.42 6.77
C GLU A 123 3.81 10.99 7.04
N CYS A 124 4.13 10.24 5.97
CA CYS A 124 4.72 8.91 6.09
C CYS A 124 6.12 8.98 6.72
N PHE A 125 6.97 9.90 6.25
CA PHE A 125 8.31 10.10 6.82
C PHE A 125 8.27 10.59 8.26
N GLU A 126 7.33 11.48 8.61
CA GLU A 126 7.11 11.90 9.99
C GLU A 126 6.79 10.70 10.90
N ALA A 127 5.86 9.84 10.48
CA ALA A 127 5.49 8.64 11.22
C ALA A 127 6.65 7.64 11.31
N ALA A 128 7.44 7.47 10.25
CA ALA A 128 8.63 6.64 10.25
C ALA A 128 9.73 7.14 11.20
N VAL A 129 9.96 8.46 11.25
CA VAL A 129 10.94 9.05 12.19
C VAL A 129 10.48 8.89 13.63
N LEU A 130 9.18 9.06 13.91
CA LEU A 130 8.61 8.76 15.22
C LEU A 130 8.83 7.30 15.59
N PHE A 131 8.47 6.37 14.69
CA PHE A 131 8.65 4.93 14.89
C PHE A 131 10.11 4.58 15.16
N ALA A 132 11.05 5.07 14.36
CA ALA A 132 12.47 4.79 14.55
C ALA A 132 13.01 5.30 15.89
N ARG A 133 12.49 6.44 16.39
CA ARG A 133 12.88 6.99 17.70
C ARG A 133 12.26 6.25 18.87
N SER A 134 11.05 5.72 18.72
CA SER A 134 10.33 5.00 19.77
C SER A 134 10.73 3.52 19.85
N GLU A 135 10.86 2.86 18.70
CA GLU A 135 11.07 1.40 18.58
C GLU A 135 12.53 1.03 18.24
N GLY A 136 13.36 2.00 17.86
CA GLY A 136 14.78 1.78 17.57
C GLY A 136 15.07 1.12 16.22
N PHE A 137 14.09 1.00 15.32
CA PHE A 137 14.25 0.37 14.01
C PHE A 137 13.91 1.34 12.87
N LEU A 138 14.78 1.42 11.86
CA LEU A 138 14.60 2.31 10.71
C LEU A 138 13.75 1.61 9.62
N PRO A 139 12.50 2.03 9.35
CA PRO A 139 11.67 1.43 8.30
C PRO A 139 12.12 1.86 6.89
N ALA A 140 11.83 1.05 5.88
CA ALA A 140 11.89 1.50 4.48
C ALA A 140 10.85 2.61 4.21
N PRO A 141 11.09 3.54 3.27
CA PRO A 141 10.11 4.55 2.86
C PRO A 141 8.76 3.95 2.42
N GLU A 142 8.75 2.77 1.80
CA GLU A 142 7.54 2.02 1.49
C GLU A 142 6.78 1.65 2.78
N THR A 143 7.49 1.03 3.73
CA THR A 143 6.93 0.59 5.02
C THR A 143 6.40 1.77 5.85
N ALA A 144 6.98 2.96 5.70
CA ALA A 144 6.54 4.19 6.35
C ALA A 144 5.06 4.51 6.10
N HIS A 145 4.52 4.13 4.93
CA HIS A 145 3.10 4.31 4.62
C HIS A 145 2.21 3.48 5.55
N ALA A 146 2.56 2.21 5.77
CA ALA A 146 1.84 1.36 6.71
C ALA A 146 1.94 1.90 8.14
N ILE A 147 3.11 2.39 8.54
CA ILE A 147 3.33 2.99 9.87
C ILE A 147 2.46 4.24 10.06
N ARG A 148 2.34 5.10 9.03
CA ARG A 148 1.40 6.24 9.07
C ARG A 148 -0.04 5.78 9.27
N ALA A 149 -0.48 4.77 8.54
CA ALA A 149 -1.82 4.23 8.71
C ALA A 149 -2.05 3.64 10.11
N VAL A 150 -1.05 2.94 10.68
CA VAL A 150 -1.10 2.45 12.06
C VAL A 150 -1.23 3.61 13.06
N ALA A 151 -0.45 4.68 12.90
CA ALA A 151 -0.51 5.83 13.79
C ALA A 151 -1.89 6.51 13.78
N VAL A 152 -2.51 6.63 12.60
CA VAL A 152 -3.87 7.16 12.44
C VAL A 152 -4.90 6.21 13.06
N GLU A 153 -4.81 4.90 12.78
CA GLU A 153 -5.74 3.90 13.32
C GLU A 153 -5.66 3.79 14.85
N ALA A 154 -4.48 3.98 15.43
CA ALA A 154 -4.22 3.90 16.86
C ALA A 154 -4.69 5.15 17.65
N GLN A 155 -4.78 6.32 17.01
CA GLN A 155 -5.11 7.58 17.68
C GLN A 155 -6.49 7.54 18.38
N ASP A 156 -7.46 6.90 17.74
CA ASP A 156 -8.85 6.76 18.24
C ASP A 156 -9.20 5.31 18.60
N ALA A 157 -8.19 4.44 18.75
CA ALA A 157 -8.40 3.04 19.06
C ALA A 157 -8.88 2.87 20.52
N PRO A 158 -9.98 2.12 20.77
CA PRO A 158 -10.30 1.71 22.13
C PRO A 158 -9.20 0.80 22.69
N GLU A 159 -9.08 0.79 24.02
CA GLU A 159 -8.17 -0.11 24.71
C GLU A 159 -8.45 -1.57 24.33
N GLY A 160 -7.37 -2.34 24.10
CA GLY A 160 -7.44 -3.74 23.71
C GLY A 160 -7.61 -3.99 22.20
N LYS A 161 -7.72 -2.95 21.37
CA LYS A 161 -7.75 -3.12 19.90
C LYS A 161 -6.42 -3.62 19.37
N VAL A 162 -6.45 -4.70 18.59
CA VAL A 162 -5.26 -5.35 18.05
C VAL A 162 -5.03 -4.93 16.60
N ILE A 163 -4.05 -4.05 16.40
CA ILE A 163 -3.60 -3.59 15.08
C ILE A 163 -2.34 -4.36 14.70
N VAL A 164 -2.38 -5.10 13.59
CA VAL A 164 -1.22 -5.83 13.07
C VAL A 164 -0.84 -5.24 11.74
N TYR A 165 0.42 -4.88 11.56
CA TYR A 165 0.91 -4.36 10.29
C TYR A 165 2.08 -5.15 9.75
N ASN A 166 2.25 -5.13 8.43
CA ASN A 166 3.39 -5.77 7.79
C ASN A 166 4.57 -4.79 7.68
N HIS A 167 5.64 -5.05 8.44
CA HIS A 167 6.87 -4.29 8.34
C HIS A 167 7.71 -4.80 7.15
N SER A 168 7.42 -4.30 5.94
CA SER A 168 7.89 -4.90 4.68
C SER A 168 9.40 -4.80 4.42
N GLY A 169 10.13 -3.96 5.16
CA GLY A 169 11.57 -3.79 4.97
C GLY A 169 12.15 -2.65 5.79
N HIS A 170 13.48 -2.66 5.92
CA HIS A 170 14.26 -1.65 6.64
C HIS A 170 14.77 -0.54 5.70
N GLY A 171 15.06 0.64 6.25
CA GLY A 171 15.49 1.81 5.49
C GLY A 171 17.01 2.01 5.40
N HIS A 172 17.83 1.03 5.80
CA HIS A 172 19.29 1.18 5.83
C HIS A 172 19.94 1.54 4.48
N PHE A 173 19.28 1.21 3.36
CA PHE A 173 19.75 1.56 2.02
C PHE A 173 18.96 2.70 1.37
N ASP A 174 18.02 3.29 2.11
CA ASP A 174 17.14 4.38 1.67
C ASP A 174 17.42 5.68 2.42
N LEU A 175 18.63 5.80 3.00
CA LEU A 175 19.04 6.95 3.81
C LEU A 175 18.97 8.27 3.04
N ALA A 176 19.15 8.24 1.71
CA ALA A 176 19.01 9.43 0.87
C ALA A 176 17.59 10.02 0.92
N SER A 177 16.55 9.18 1.00
CA SER A 177 15.17 9.64 1.11
C SER A 177 14.90 10.26 2.48
N TYR A 178 15.45 9.68 3.56
CA TYR A 178 15.39 10.27 4.89
C TYR A 178 16.19 11.57 5.01
N GLN A 179 17.35 11.64 4.37
CA GLN A 179 18.14 12.87 4.29
C GLN A 179 17.34 13.97 3.60
N ALA A 180 16.70 13.67 2.46
CA ALA A 180 15.83 14.62 1.77
C ALA A 180 14.67 15.11 2.65
N TYR A 181 14.10 14.24 3.50
CA TYR A 181 13.09 14.62 4.49
C TYR A 181 13.66 15.60 5.53
N PHE A 182 14.80 15.28 6.15
CA PHE A 182 15.41 16.13 7.17
C PHE A 182 15.92 17.47 6.62
N GLU A 183 16.32 17.51 5.35
CA GLU A 183 16.71 18.73 4.64
C GLU A 183 15.50 19.56 4.16
N GLY A 184 14.26 19.09 4.39
CA GLY A 184 13.05 19.78 3.96
C GLY A 184 12.85 19.79 2.44
N LYS A 185 13.48 18.86 1.72
CA LYS A 185 13.44 18.76 0.25
C LYS A 185 12.29 17.90 -0.28
N LEU A 186 11.58 17.18 0.59
CA LEU A 186 10.42 16.39 0.18
C LEU A 186 9.21 17.29 -0.06
N GLU A 187 8.58 17.11 -1.22
CA GLU A 187 7.37 17.80 -1.61
C GLU A 187 6.20 16.81 -1.66
N ASP A 188 5.05 17.20 -1.11
CA ASP A 188 3.85 16.40 -1.26
C ASP A 188 3.30 16.58 -2.67
N TYR A 189 2.91 15.48 -3.28
CA TYR A 189 2.33 15.46 -4.60
C TYR A 189 1.08 14.59 -4.61
N ASP A 190 -0.05 15.20 -4.98
CA ASP A 190 -1.29 14.49 -5.26
C ASP A 190 -1.38 14.28 -6.76
N TYR A 191 -1.37 13.03 -7.21
CA TYR A 191 -1.29 12.78 -8.66
C TYR A 191 -2.55 13.30 -9.38
N PRO A 192 -2.41 14.20 -10.38
CA PRO A 192 -3.55 14.84 -11.02
C PRO A 192 -4.43 13.83 -11.77
N GLU A 193 -5.75 13.94 -11.61
CA GLU A 193 -6.71 13.05 -12.29
C GLU A 193 -6.58 13.10 -13.82
N GLU A 194 -6.27 14.27 -14.38
CA GLU A 194 -6.09 14.45 -15.82
C GLU A 194 -4.97 13.56 -16.38
N LYS A 195 -3.82 13.51 -15.69
CA LYS A 195 -2.71 12.63 -16.07
C LYS A 195 -3.05 11.16 -15.95
N ILE A 196 -3.90 10.79 -14.99
CA ILE A 196 -4.44 9.42 -14.88
C ILE A 196 -5.31 9.13 -16.10
N ARG A 197 -6.23 10.04 -16.47
CA ARG A 197 -7.10 9.86 -17.64
C ARG A 197 -6.33 9.76 -18.95
N GLU A 198 -5.26 10.53 -19.10
CA GLU A 198 -4.34 10.47 -20.25
C GLU A 198 -3.68 9.09 -20.35
N ALA A 199 -3.02 8.60 -19.31
CA ALA A 199 -2.39 7.28 -19.30
C ALA A 199 -3.43 6.14 -19.49
N LEU A 200 -4.63 6.29 -18.93
CA LEU A 200 -5.72 5.34 -19.12
C LEU A 200 -6.29 5.31 -20.55
N SER A 201 -6.04 6.34 -21.37
CA SER A 201 -6.49 6.37 -22.77
C SER A 201 -5.68 5.43 -23.67
N GLU A 202 -4.49 5.03 -23.23
CA GLU A 202 -3.60 4.10 -23.92
C GLU A 202 -3.85 2.63 -23.54
N LEU A 203 -4.84 2.37 -22.68
CA LEU A 203 -5.21 1.01 -22.32
C LEU A 203 -5.68 0.21 -23.56
N PRO A 204 -5.39 -1.11 -23.60
CA PRO A 204 -5.90 -1.98 -24.65
C PRO A 204 -7.44 -1.97 -24.72
N ASP A 205 -7.99 -1.79 -25.92
CA ASP A 205 -9.44 -1.93 -26.16
C ASP A 205 -9.81 -3.42 -26.20
N ILE A 206 -10.40 -3.92 -25.11
CA ILE A 206 -10.89 -5.30 -25.01
C ILE A 206 -12.40 -5.33 -25.20
N LYS A 207 -12.84 -5.98 -26.28
CA LYS A 207 -14.25 -6.32 -26.51
C LYS A 207 -14.52 -7.73 -26.00
N PHE A 208 -15.53 -7.88 -25.15
CA PHE A 208 -16.04 -9.18 -24.69
C PHE A 208 -17.19 -9.65 -25.57
#